data_AF-A0A1T0CKG6-F1
#
_entry.id   AF-A0A1T0CKG6-F1
#
_cell.length_a   1.000
_cell.length_b   1.000
_cell.length_c   1.000
_cell.angle_alpha   90.00
_cell.angle_beta   90.00
_cell.angle_gamma   90.00
#
_symmetry.space_group_name_H-M   'P 1'
#
loop_
_entity.id
_entity.type
_entity.pdbx_description
1 polymer ?
#
loop_
_entity_poly.entity_id
_entity_poly.type
_entity_poly.pdbx_seq_one_letter_code
_entity_poly.pdbx_strand_id
1 'polypeptide(L)' 'MVEFTDKEKVCTDGSQCQAGRCVTDGQSFDDEVGTLVKGVCPSNNVPFGCYGTVNKGQFGGFLCVD' A
#
# COMPACT_ATOMS: atom_id res chain seq x y z
N MET A 1 1.05 18.05 5.90
CA MET A 1 0.46 16.82 5.34
C MET A 1 -0.23 17.18 4.04
N VAL A 2 -0.05 16.38 3.00
CA VAL A 2 -0.81 16.52 1.74
C VAL A 2 -1.71 15.30 1.66
N GLU A 3 -3.02 15.52 1.52
CA GLU A 3 -3.97 14.45 1.22
C GLU A 3 -3.96 14.15 -0.27
N PHE A 4 -3.97 12.87 -0.62
CA PHE A 4 -4.06 12.44 -2.00
C PHE A 4 -5.51 12.34 -2.46
N THR A 5 -5.76 12.71 -3.70
CA THR A 5 -7.11 12.63 -4.28
C THR A 5 -7.53 11.19 -4.58
N ASP A 6 -6.56 10.29 -4.75
CA ASP A 6 -6.75 8.86 -4.97
C ASP A 6 -6.75 8.05 -3.68
N LYS A 7 -6.91 8.66 -2.51
CA LYS A 7 -7.00 7.92 -1.24
C LYS A 7 -8.02 6.78 -1.32
N GLU A 8 -7.67 5.64 -0.74
CA GLU A 8 -8.51 4.42 -0.69
C GLU A 8 -8.82 3.81 -2.06
N LYS A 9 -8.32 4.37 -3.15
CA LYS A 9 -8.45 3.79 -4.49
C LYS A 9 -7.72 2.46 -4.54
N VAL A 10 -8.40 1.44 -5.04
CA VAL A 10 -7.80 0.12 -5.24
C VAL A 10 -6.63 0.22 -6.21
N CYS A 11 -5.49 -0.33 -5.80
CA CYS A 11 -4.26 -0.40 -6.58
C CYS A 11 -3.67 -1.80 -6.53
N THR A 12 -2.89 -2.12 -7.55
CA THR A 12 -2.05 -3.33 -7.62
C THR A 12 -0.57 -2.97 -7.67
N ASP A 13 -0.23 -1.70 -7.87
CA ASP A 13 1.16 -1.24 -7.93
C ASP A 13 1.25 0.22 -7.46
N GLY A 14 2.38 0.58 -6.85
CA GLY A 14 2.61 1.94 -6.36
C GLY A 14 2.54 3.02 -7.44
N SER A 15 2.83 2.65 -8.69
CA SER A 15 2.75 3.56 -9.85
C SER A 15 1.33 4.07 -10.12
N GLN A 16 0.30 3.44 -9.55
CA GLN A 16 -1.11 3.82 -9.73
C GLN A 16 -1.60 4.85 -8.71
N CYS A 17 -0.80 5.14 -7.68
CA CYS A 17 -1.13 6.06 -6.60
C CYS A 17 -0.28 7.32 -6.67
N GLN A 18 -0.83 8.48 -6.29
CA GLN A 18 -0.07 9.73 -6.23
C GLN A 18 1.10 9.65 -5.24
N ALA A 19 0.96 8.82 -4.21
CA ALA A 19 2.01 8.55 -3.23
C ALA A 19 3.19 7.76 -3.80
N GLY A 20 3.07 7.17 -5.00
CA GLY A 20 4.06 6.26 -5.56
C GLY A 20 4.16 4.91 -4.84
N ARG A 21 3.21 4.60 -3.96
CA ARG A 21 3.15 3.35 -3.19
C ARG A 21 1.71 2.85 -3.08
N CYS A 22 1.56 1.53 -3.18
CA CYS A 22 0.31 0.83 -3.00
C CYS A 22 0.45 0.00 -1.73
N VAL A 23 -0.47 0.19 -0.79
CA VAL A 23 -0.41 -0.48 0.52
C VAL A 23 -1.55 -1.46 0.67
N THR A 24 -1.41 -2.51 1.47
CA THR A 24 -2.53 -3.41 1.75
C THR A 24 -3.63 -2.66 2.49
N ASP A 25 -4.89 -3.06 2.32
CA ASP A 25 -6.04 -2.43 2.98
C ASP A 25 -6.14 -2.75 4.48
N GLY A 26 -5.09 -3.33 5.07
CA GLY A 26 -5.07 -3.77 6.48
C GLY A 26 -5.75 -5.11 6.71
N GLN A 27 -6.12 -5.87 5.67
CA GLN A 27 -6.60 -7.25 5.84
C GLN A 27 -5.52 -8.31 5.57
N SER A 28 -4.37 -7.90 5.06
CA SER A 28 -3.27 -8.78 4.64
C SER A 28 -2.19 -9.02 5.70
N PHE A 29 -2.52 -9.00 6.98
CA PHE A 29 -1.53 -9.14 8.07
C PHE A 29 -0.85 -10.51 8.11
N ASP A 30 -1.51 -11.54 7.57
CA ASP A 30 -1.04 -12.93 7.55
C ASP A 30 -0.68 -13.42 6.14
N ASP A 31 -0.76 -12.56 5.12
CA ASP A 31 -0.44 -12.94 3.74
C ASP A 31 1.06 -13.18 3.57
N GLU A 32 1.41 -14.30 2.92
CA GLU A 32 2.80 -14.58 2.58
C GLU A 32 3.25 -13.71 1.39
N VAL A 33 4.54 -13.38 1.33
CA VAL A 33 5.11 -12.63 0.21
C VAL A 33 4.85 -13.38 -1.10
N GLY A 34 4.35 -12.67 -2.11
CA GLY A 34 3.93 -13.25 -3.40
C GLY A 34 2.46 -13.66 -3.46
N THR A 35 1.72 -13.61 -2.35
CA THR A 35 0.27 -13.83 -2.35
C THR A 35 -0.43 -12.73 -3.16
N LEU A 36 -1.39 -13.12 -3.99
CA LEU A 36 -2.20 -12.17 -4.75
C LEU A 36 -3.10 -11.39 -3.80
N VAL A 37 -2.86 -10.09 -3.69
CA VAL A 37 -3.61 -9.18 -2.83
C VAL A 37 -3.99 -7.94 -3.61
N LYS A 38 -5.05 -7.27 -3.15
CA LYS A 38 -5.39 -5.92 -3.62
C LYS A 38 -4.92 -4.93 -2.58
N GLY A 39 -4.28 -3.86 -3.03
CA GLY A 39 -3.93 -2.75 -2.17
C GLY A 39 -4.87 -1.57 -2.36
N VAL A 40 -4.63 -0.55 -1.56
CA VAL A 40 -5.26 0.76 -1.62
C VAL A 40 -4.18 1.84 -1.60
N CYS A 41 -4.47 2.96 -2.26
CA CYS A 41 -3.59 4.12 -2.23
C CYS A 41 -3.68 4.80 -0.86
N PRO A 42 -2.53 5.18 -0.27
CA PRO A 42 -2.50 5.80 1.05
C PRO A 42 -3.16 7.17 1.02
N SER A 43 -3.74 7.59 2.15
CA SER A 43 -4.52 8.83 2.20
C SER A 43 -3.67 10.09 2.16
N ASN A 44 -2.40 10.00 2.55
CA ASN A 44 -1.50 11.14 2.63
C ASN A 44 -0.03 10.73 2.40
N ASN A 45 0.84 11.73 2.24
CA ASN A 45 2.28 11.52 2.01
C ASN A 45 3.07 11.13 3.27
N VAL A 46 2.42 10.85 4.39
CA VAL A 46 3.10 10.57 5.66
C VAL A 46 3.70 9.16 5.58
N PRO A 47 5.03 9.01 5.62
CA PRO A 47 5.67 7.72 5.44
C PRO A 47 5.67 6.87 6.71
N PHE A 48 5.36 7.45 7.87
CA PHE A 48 5.48 6.79 9.17
C PHE A 48 4.43 5.69 9.40
N GLY A 49 4.83 4.66 10.13
CA GLY A 49 4.03 3.50 10.47
C GLY A 49 4.46 2.23 9.73
N CYS A 50 3.80 1.12 10.07
CA CYS A 50 3.94 -0.16 9.36
C CYS A 50 2.82 -0.33 8.36
N TYR A 51 3.16 -0.61 7.10
CA TYR A 51 2.20 -0.90 6.06
C TYR A 51 2.67 -2.08 5.21
N GLY A 52 1.72 -2.94 4.82
CA GLY A 52 1.97 -3.97 3.83
C GLY A 52 2.16 -3.33 2.46
N THR A 53 3.19 -3.72 1.72
CA THR A 53 3.40 -3.20 0.35
C THR A 53 2.75 -4.13 -0.67
N VAL A 54 2.18 -3.54 -1.72
CA VAL A 54 1.61 -4.28 -2.84
C VAL A 54 2.36 -3.91 -4.11
N ASN A 55 2.94 -4.90 -4.76
CA ASN A 55 3.72 -4.75 -5.99
C ASN A 55 3.20 -5.74 -7.03
N LYS A 56 2.83 -5.25 -8.21
CA LYS A 56 2.28 -6.10 -9.30
C LYS A 56 1.13 -7.04 -8.84
N GLY A 57 0.26 -6.55 -7.96
CA GLY A 57 -0.88 -7.27 -7.39
C GLY A 57 -0.50 -8.36 -6.39
N GLN A 58 0.74 -8.36 -5.91
CA GLN A 58 1.27 -9.32 -4.96
C GLN A 58 1.74 -8.64 -3.69
N PHE A 59 1.62 -9.36 -2.58
CA PHE A 59 2.11 -8.90 -1.30
C PHE A 59 3.63 -8.86 -1.32
N GLY A 60 4.20 -7.67 -1.14
CA GLY A 60 5.65 -7.42 -1.15
C GLY A 60 6.30 -7.52 0.23
N GLY A 61 5.52 -7.72 1.29
CA GLY A 61 5.99 -7.66 2.68
C GLY A 61 5.67 -6.34 3.37
N PHE A 62 5.88 -6.31 4.69
CA PHE A 62 5.69 -5.12 5.51
C PHE A 62 6.88 -4.18 5.43
N LEU A 63 6.59 -2.89 5.28
CA LEU A 63 7.55 -1.80 5.43
C LEU A 63 7.14 -0.98 6.65
N CYS A 64 8.03 -0.93 7.64
CA CYS A 64 7.87 -0.15 8.86
C CYS A 64 8.88 0.99 8.87
N VAL A 65 8.37 2.22 8.91
CA VAL A 65 9.18 3.44 8.97
C VAL A 65 8.85 4.17 10.26
N ASP A 66 9.86 4.41 11.09
CA ASP A 66 9.79 5.17 12.34
C ASP A 66 10.36 6.58 12.16
#